data_AF-B3NBN3-F1
#
_entry.id   AF-B3NBN3-F1
#
_cell.length_a   1.000
_cell.length_b   1.000
_cell.length_c   1.000
_cell.angle_alpha   90.00
_cell.angle_beta   90.00
_cell.angle_gamma   90.00
#
_symmetry.space_group_name_H-M   'P 1'
#
loop_
_entity.id
_entity.type
_entity.pdbx_description
1 polymer ?
#
loop_
_entity_poly.entity_id
_entity_poly.type
_entity_poly.pdbx_seq_one_letter_code
_entity_poly.pdbx_strand_id
1 'polypeptide(L)'
;MLHLQLTLLSCLLVLATCKIQKQTPTNSWRDMLFGSKWLTPAPRWRESKFLPIFALVPIGPGSCSAPSGEQGNCIPSKDCVLRNGIPAGPCGGGYGVCCIFLQTCGGVIRENSTYFVNPNHPDVYDGTGSCQVTVQKLHPDICQLRLDLDMFSIAPPEAANHLCNQDQLLISGGSPTPTICGSSTGDHMYIDAGLGQSNPIVLSVITSASFPRLWRIRVTQIHCGSISRADQGCLQYYTAISGRVRSFNYNSVGGRQLSNQDYSICIRNERNFCGIQYNACPDLENNRSRSFTLTGNSNNPVATMVGGGGGMPPNLNGCTSDWLLIGCIRSADRIPPLPGCEDRVCGGTFSAEAGMLAKTVQSSVRPFRLYFHTDGVEAPNDIDNRGFCLDYVQQPCTNGF
;
A
#
# COMPACT_ATOMS: atom_id res chain seq x y z
N MET A 1 -51.88 36.03 33.01
CA MET A 1 -51.07 36.62 34.09
C MET A 1 -49.69 36.89 33.50
N LEU A 2 -49.42 38.09 32.95
CA LEU A 2 -48.66 39.21 33.56
C LEU A 2 -47.35 38.72 34.23
N HIS A 3 -46.12 39.13 33.88
CA HIS A 3 -45.52 40.46 33.59
C HIS A 3 -44.33 40.33 32.59
N LEU A 4 -44.04 41.24 31.64
CA LEU A 4 -43.30 42.55 31.71
C LEU A 4 -41.91 42.41 32.40
N GLN A 5 -40.74 42.93 31.98
CA GLN A 5 -40.28 43.94 30.99
C GLN A 5 -38.70 43.95 31.05
N LEU A 6 -37.90 44.06 29.97
CA LEU A 6 -37.05 45.23 29.54
C LEU A 6 -36.10 44.73 28.43
N THR A 7 -36.22 45.11 27.15
CA THR A 7 -35.56 46.22 26.41
C THR A 7 -34.02 46.32 26.49
N LEU A 8 -33.34 46.07 25.35
CA LEU A 8 -32.20 46.87 24.88
C LEU A 8 -32.06 46.77 23.35
N LEU A 9 -32.20 47.93 22.70
CA LEU A 9 -32.06 48.19 21.26
C LEU A 9 -30.58 48.13 20.83
N SER A 10 -30.32 47.63 19.62
CA SER A 10 -29.25 48.17 18.78
C SER A 10 -29.61 48.08 17.29
N CYS A 11 -29.55 49.26 16.68
CA CYS A 11 -30.00 49.68 15.36
C CYS A 11 -29.08 49.17 14.22
N LEU A 12 -29.65 48.82 13.07
CA LEU A 12 -28.94 48.90 11.77
C LEU A 12 -29.96 49.13 10.64
N LEU A 13 -29.92 50.36 10.11
CA LEU A 13 -30.76 50.85 9.01
C LEU A 13 -30.30 50.28 7.67
N VAL A 14 -31.27 49.81 6.89
CA VAL A 14 -31.18 49.57 5.45
C VAL A 14 -31.66 50.84 4.74
N LEU A 15 -30.84 51.41 3.84
CA LEU A 15 -31.25 52.50 2.96
C LEU A 15 -31.38 51.96 1.53
N ALA A 16 -32.62 51.83 1.09
CA ALA A 16 -33.01 51.62 -0.31
C ALA A 16 -33.13 52.98 -1.01
N THR A 17 -32.48 53.15 -2.16
CA THR A 17 -32.70 54.31 -3.04
C THR A 17 -33.60 53.91 -4.20
N CYS A 18 -34.85 54.37 -4.15
CA CYS A 18 -35.79 54.41 -5.26
C CYS A 18 -35.49 55.64 -6.13
N LYS A 19 -35.48 55.52 -7.47
CA LYS A 19 -35.58 56.68 -8.37
C LYS A 19 -36.77 56.54 -9.29
N ILE A 20 -37.56 57.60 -9.24
CA ILE A 20 -38.88 57.83 -9.82
C ILE A 20 -38.76 58.14 -11.31
N GLN A 21 -39.69 57.57 -12.07
CA GLN A 21 -39.93 57.81 -13.48
C GLN A 21 -40.71 59.13 -13.65
N LYS A 22 -40.20 60.05 -14.48
CA LYS A 22 -40.97 61.21 -14.98
C LYS A 22 -41.02 61.14 -16.51
N GLN A 23 -42.22 60.95 -17.04
CA GLN A 23 -42.56 61.25 -18.43
C GLN A 23 -43.05 62.70 -18.51
N THR A 24 -42.56 63.45 -19.49
CA THR A 24 -43.26 64.59 -20.07
C THR A 24 -43.08 64.60 -21.59
N PRO A 25 -44.08 65.08 -22.34
CA PRO A 25 -44.28 64.76 -23.76
C PRO A 25 -43.85 65.90 -24.68
N THR A 26 -43.53 65.60 -25.95
CA THR A 26 -43.59 66.60 -27.02
C THR A 26 -44.14 65.97 -28.29
N ASN A 27 -45.37 66.37 -28.61
CA ASN A 27 -46.06 66.12 -29.85
C ASN A 27 -45.38 66.90 -30.99
N SER A 28 -45.10 66.26 -32.11
CA SER A 28 -44.83 66.95 -33.37
C SER A 28 -45.57 66.23 -34.50
N TRP A 29 -46.47 66.97 -35.14
CA TRP A 29 -47.39 66.55 -36.21
C TRP A 29 -46.71 66.13 -37.53
N ARG A 30 -45.39 66.02 -37.56
CA ARG A 30 -44.61 65.78 -38.79
C ARG A 30 -44.46 64.31 -39.17
N ASP A 31 -44.77 63.37 -38.28
CA ASP A 31 -44.56 61.93 -38.53
C ASP A 31 -45.82 61.17 -38.98
N MET A 32 -46.94 61.85 -39.25
CA MET A 32 -48.17 61.22 -39.77
C MET A 32 -48.40 61.39 -41.28
N LEU A 33 -47.57 62.15 -42.03
CA LEU A 33 -47.89 62.53 -43.42
C LEU A 33 -46.91 62.10 -44.51
N PHE A 34 -45.70 61.61 -44.20
CA PHE A 34 -44.76 61.19 -45.25
C PHE A 34 -44.09 59.86 -44.91
N GLY A 35 -44.55 58.81 -45.60
CA GLY A 35 -43.95 57.48 -45.53
C GLY A 35 -42.71 57.33 -46.41
N SER A 36 -42.07 56.18 -46.18
CA SER A 36 -41.10 55.46 -47.02
C SER A 36 -39.59 55.75 -46.86
N LYS A 37 -38.96 54.74 -46.22
CA LYS A 37 -37.76 53.98 -46.64
C LYS A 37 -36.51 54.78 -47.05
N TRP A 38 -35.38 54.57 -46.35
CA TRP A 38 -34.34 53.57 -46.69
C TRP A 38 -33.05 53.83 -45.88
N LEU A 39 -32.52 52.74 -45.31
CA LEU A 39 -31.11 52.40 -45.03
C LEU A 39 -30.20 53.37 -44.26
N THR A 40 -29.97 53.03 -42.99
CA THR A 40 -28.63 53.02 -42.39
C THR A 40 -28.47 51.76 -41.54
N PRO A 41 -27.41 50.96 -41.69
CA PRO A 41 -27.23 49.74 -40.90
C PRO A 41 -26.91 50.11 -39.45
N ALA A 42 -27.77 49.71 -38.52
CA ALA A 42 -27.48 49.81 -37.10
C ALA A 42 -26.32 48.84 -36.75
N PRO A 43 -25.40 49.27 -35.87
CA PRO A 43 -24.18 48.53 -35.59
C PRO A 43 -24.48 47.17 -34.96
N ARG A 44 -23.75 46.14 -35.39
CA ARG A 44 -23.68 44.86 -34.68
C ARG A 44 -23.24 45.13 -33.25
N TRP A 45 -24.17 45.00 -32.31
CA TRP A 45 -23.81 44.73 -30.93
C TRP A 45 -23.06 43.39 -30.94
N ARG A 46 -21.74 43.45 -30.78
CA ARG A 46 -20.95 42.29 -30.40
C ARG A 46 -21.51 41.86 -29.05
N GLU A 47 -22.34 40.84 -29.05
CA GLU A 47 -22.41 39.96 -27.88
C GLU A 47 -20.96 39.55 -27.60
N SER A 48 -20.46 39.98 -26.45
CA SER A 48 -19.24 39.44 -25.89
C SER A 48 -19.49 37.97 -25.65
N LYS A 49 -19.22 37.15 -26.67
CA LYS A 49 -19.02 35.72 -26.50
C LYS A 49 -17.85 35.59 -25.54
N PHE A 50 -18.19 35.42 -24.27
CA PHE A 50 -17.27 34.91 -23.27
C PHE A 50 -16.92 33.50 -23.74
N LEU A 51 -15.84 33.39 -24.50
CA LEU A 51 -15.26 32.10 -24.83
C LEU A 51 -14.67 31.59 -23.51
N PRO A 52 -15.11 30.45 -22.95
CA PRO A 52 -14.48 29.88 -21.77
C PRO A 52 -13.18 29.21 -22.24
N ILE A 53 -12.23 29.98 -22.75
CA ILE A 53 -11.03 29.43 -23.41
C ILE A 53 -10.00 28.91 -22.40
N PHE A 54 -10.15 29.17 -21.11
CA PHE A 54 -9.36 28.47 -20.10
C PHE A 54 -10.19 28.18 -18.86
N ALA A 55 -11.17 27.27 -18.98
CA ALA A 55 -11.39 26.38 -17.85
C ALA A 55 -10.12 25.51 -17.77
N LEU A 56 -9.09 26.03 -17.08
CA LEU A 56 -8.04 25.21 -16.52
C LEU A 56 -8.77 24.24 -15.59
N VAL A 57 -9.17 23.09 -16.13
CA VAL A 57 -9.48 21.94 -15.30
C VAL A 57 -8.17 21.70 -14.57
N PRO A 58 -8.10 21.90 -13.25
CA PRO A 58 -6.92 21.50 -12.53
C PRO A 58 -6.86 19.98 -12.73
N ILE A 59 -5.96 19.54 -13.61
CA ILE A 59 -5.46 18.18 -13.59
C ILE A 59 -4.63 18.15 -12.31
N GLY A 60 -5.32 18.02 -11.17
CA GLY A 60 -4.65 17.58 -9.95
C GLY A 60 -3.93 16.27 -10.28
N PRO A 61 -2.81 15.95 -9.61
CA PRO A 61 -2.06 14.73 -9.90
C PRO A 61 -2.95 13.52 -9.57
N GLY A 62 -3.73 13.08 -10.56
CA GLY A 62 -4.46 11.83 -10.53
C GLY A 62 -3.50 10.73 -10.93
N SER A 63 -3.52 9.61 -10.22
CA SER A 63 -2.84 8.40 -10.67
C SER A 63 -3.47 7.90 -11.98
N CYS A 64 -2.66 7.37 -12.88
CA CYS A 64 -3.09 6.78 -14.15
C CYS A 64 -2.35 5.46 -14.38
N SER A 65 -2.95 4.57 -15.15
CA SER A 65 -2.30 3.34 -15.60
C SER A 65 -1.90 3.48 -17.06
N ALA A 66 -0.64 3.24 -17.36
CA ALA A 66 -0.14 3.11 -18.72
C ALA A 66 -0.63 1.80 -19.37
N PRO A 67 -0.68 1.72 -20.71
CA PRO A 67 -0.99 0.48 -21.44
C PRO A 67 -0.01 -0.66 -21.15
N SER A 68 1.22 -0.34 -20.73
CA SER A 68 2.23 -1.30 -20.26
C SER A 68 1.92 -1.90 -18.87
N GLY A 69 0.88 -1.41 -18.19
CA GLY A 69 0.49 -1.80 -16.83
C GLY A 69 1.15 -1.00 -15.71
N GLU A 70 2.09 -0.11 -16.04
CA GLU A 70 2.77 0.75 -15.09
C GLU A 70 1.86 1.87 -14.58
N GLN A 71 2.06 2.29 -13.34
CA GLN A 71 1.26 3.32 -12.69
C GLN A 71 2.04 4.63 -12.67
N GLY A 72 1.48 5.67 -13.26
CA GLY A 72 2.09 6.98 -13.38
C GLY A 72 1.21 8.11 -12.84
N ASN A 73 1.67 9.33 -13.07
CA ASN A 73 0.95 10.55 -12.70
C ASN A 73 0.36 11.20 -13.95
N CYS A 74 -0.92 11.56 -13.90
CA CYS A 74 -1.57 12.28 -14.99
C CYS A 74 -1.17 13.75 -14.95
N ILE A 75 -0.29 14.16 -15.87
CA ILE A 75 0.24 15.53 -15.94
C ILE A 75 0.35 16.01 -17.40
N PRO A 76 0.49 17.33 -17.65
CA PRO A 76 0.72 17.83 -19.00
C PRO A 76 1.97 17.22 -19.64
N SER A 77 1.90 16.94 -20.95
CA SER A 77 3.00 16.29 -21.67
C SER A 77 4.33 17.04 -21.58
N LYS A 78 4.29 18.38 -21.62
CA LYS A 78 5.50 19.20 -21.47
C LYS A 78 6.13 19.02 -20.09
N ASP A 79 5.31 19.02 -19.04
CA ASP A 79 5.79 18.87 -17.65
C ASP A 79 6.38 17.48 -17.42
N CYS A 80 5.79 16.44 -18.02
CA CYS A 80 6.32 15.09 -17.96
C CYS A 80 7.76 15.03 -18.49
N VAL A 81 7.99 15.54 -19.70
CA VAL A 81 9.32 15.54 -20.33
C VAL A 81 10.28 16.47 -19.60
N LEU A 82 9.83 17.64 -19.15
CA LEU A 82 10.65 18.58 -18.37
C LEU A 82 11.17 17.98 -17.06
N ARG A 83 10.42 17.04 -16.46
CA ARG A 83 10.78 16.33 -15.23
C ARG A 83 11.48 14.99 -15.51
N ASN A 84 11.92 14.75 -16.75
CA ASN A 84 12.54 13.50 -17.20
C ASN A 84 11.66 12.25 -16.98
N GLY A 85 10.34 12.41 -17.05
CA GLY A 85 9.40 11.30 -17.09
C GLY A 85 9.11 10.82 -18.51
N ILE A 86 8.54 9.63 -18.61
CA ILE A 86 8.20 8.96 -19.86
C ILE A 86 6.68 9.10 -20.09
N PRO A 87 6.24 9.72 -21.20
CA PRO A 87 4.83 9.82 -21.54
C PRO A 87 4.31 8.47 -22.06
N ALA A 88 3.41 7.85 -21.30
CA ALA A 88 2.96 6.47 -21.50
C ALA A 88 1.46 6.35 -21.84
N GLY A 89 0.91 7.32 -22.56
CA GLY A 89 -0.48 7.32 -23.05
C GLY A 89 -1.31 8.50 -22.56
N PRO A 90 -2.52 8.73 -23.11
CA PRO A 90 -3.38 9.84 -22.73
C PRO A 90 -4.06 9.59 -21.37
N CYS A 91 -4.30 10.65 -20.60
CA CYS A 91 -5.03 10.60 -19.34
C CYS A 91 -5.92 11.85 -19.16
N GLY A 92 -6.76 11.86 -18.11
CA GLY A 92 -7.56 13.03 -17.74
C GLY A 92 -8.48 13.52 -18.87
N GLY A 93 -9.09 12.62 -19.62
CA GLY A 93 -9.96 12.98 -20.76
C GLY A 93 -9.23 13.49 -22.00
N GLY A 94 -7.91 13.26 -22.11
CA GLY A 94 -7.08 13.67 -23.24
C GLY A 94 -6.34 15.00 -23.04
N TYR A 95 -6.50 15.63 -21.88
CA TYR A 95 -5.82 16.88 -21.54
C TYR A 95 -4.42 16.67 -20.92
N GLY A 96 -4.08 15.43 -20.53
CA GLY A 96 -2.78 15.07 -19.98
C GLY A 96 -2.23 13.78 -20.57
N VAL A 97 -1.01 13.44 -20.16
CA VAL A 97 -0.38 12.14 -20.44
C VAL A 97 -0.08 11.42 -19.13
N CYS A 98 -0.15 10.10 -19.16
CA CYS A 98 0.29 9.29 -18.04
C CYS A 98 1.81 9.29 -17.98
N CYS A 99 2.38 10.01 -17.03
CA CYS A 99 3.82 10.18 -16.91
C CYS A 99 4.41 9.17 -15.94
N ILE A 100 5.35 8.36 -16.41
CA ILE A 100 6.08 7.38 -15.61
C ILE A 100 7.45 7.95 -15.25
N PHE A 101 7.79 7.93 -13.97
CA PHE A 101 9.11 8.33 -13.50
C PHE A 101 9.94 7.10 -13.16
N LEU A 102 11.13 7.00 -13.72
CA LEU A 102 12.10 5.94 -13.44
C LEU A 102 13.35 6.56 -12.80
N GLN A 103 13.94 5.86 -11.84
CA GLN A 103 15.23 6.19 -11.24
C GLN A 103 16.04 4.90 -11.10
N THR A 104 17.35 5.00 -11.33
CA THR A 104 18.30 3.89 -11.13
C THR A 104 19.40 4.29 -10.15
N CYS A 105 20.48 3.53 -10.09
CA CYS A 105 21.59 3.74 -9.14
C CYS A 105 22.13 5.18 -9.18
N GLY A 106 22.32 5.77 -8.00
CA GLY A 106 22.76 7.16 -7.81
C GLY A 106 21.64 8.20 -7.99
N GLY A 107 20.43 7.78 -8.37
CA GLY A 107 19.29 8.65 -8.60
C GLY A 107 18.69 9.23 -7.32
N VAL A 108 17.86 10.26 -7.51
CA VAL A 108 17.06 10.87 -6.45
C VAL A 108 15.59 10.84 -6.86
N ILE A 109 14.77 10.15 -6.09
CA ILE A 109 13.32 10.11 -6.27
C ILE A 109 12.76 11.42 -5.72
N ARG A 110 12.22 12.24 -6.63
CA ARG A 110 11.60 13.53 -6.32
C ARG A 110 10.10 13.55 -6.53
N GLU A 111 9.59 12.68 -7.40
CA GLU A 111 8.18 12.62 -7.75
C GLU A 111 7.49 11.44 -7.07
N ASN A 112 6.20 11.55 -6.84
CA ASN A 112 5.41 10.45 -6.28
C ASN A 112 5.27 9.35 -7.33
N SER A 113 5.12 8.10 -6.89
CA SER A 113 4.95 6.95 -7.80
C SER A 113 6.12 6.82 -8.79
N THR A 114 7.35 6.99 -8.30
CA THR A 114 8.57 6.78 -9.08
C THR A 114 9.04 5.34 -8.91
N TYR A 115 9.51 4.72 -9.99
CA TYR A 115 10.05 3.37 -9.97
C TYR A 115 11.57 3.38 -9.79
N PHE A 116 12.04 2.64 -8.79
CA PHE A 116 13.44 2.27 -8.65
C PHE A 116 13.71 0.99 -9.45
N VAL A 117 14.54 1.11 -10.48
CA VAL A 117 14.81 0.06 -11.45
C VAL A 117 16.29 -0.29 -11.55
N ASN A 118 16.58 -1.51 -12.00
CA ASN A 118 17.94 -1.94 -12.30
C ASN A 118 18.57 -1.15 -13.46
N PRO A 119 19.91 -1.01 -13.53
CA PRO A 119 20.59 -0.20 -14.55
C PRO A 119 20.20 -0.49 -16.00
N ASN A 120 19.90 -1.74 -16.31
CA ASN A 120 19.58 -2.18 -17.67
C ASN A 120 18.07 -2.37 -17.89
N HIS A 121 17.22 -1.83 -17.02
CA HIS A 121 15.77 -1.99 -17.12
C HIS A 121 15.25 -1.61 -18.53
N PRO A 122 14.38 -2.42 -19.16
CA PRO A 122 13.66 -3.57 -18.62
C PRO A 122 14.40 -4.92 -18.65
N ASP A 123 15.63 -4.97 -19.19
CA ASP A 123 16.42 -6.19 -19.27
C ASP A 123 17.05 -6.58 -17.93
N VAL A 124 17.56 -7.80 -17.84
CA VAL A 124 18.22 -8.31 -16.63
C VAL A 124 19.56 -7.60 -16.37
N TYR A 125 19.95 -7.54 -15.10
CA TYR A 125 21.21 -6.99 -14.62
C TYR A 125 22.05 -8.05 -13.90
N ASP A 126 23.29 -8.23 -14.33
CA ASP A 126 24.22 -9.22 -13.76
C ASP A 126 25.43 -8.57 -13.04
N GLY A 127 25.45 -7.24 -12.94
CA GLY A 127 26.57 -6.54 -12.30
C GLY A 127 26.59 -6.72 -10.77
N THR A 128 27.80 -6.66 -10.21
CA THR A 128 28.04 -6.63 -8.77
C THR A 128 28.24 -5.18 -8.29
N GLY A 129 27.98 -4.91 -7.02
CA GLY A 129 28.16 -3.60 -6.40
C GLY A 129 26.96 -3.15 -5.59
N SER A 130 26.91 -1.86 -5.28
CA SER A 130 25.80 -1.25 -4.55
C SER A 130 25.04 -0.29 -5.46
N CYS A 131 23.79 -0.60 -5.75
CA CYS A 131 22.87 0.26 -6.47
C CYS A 131 21.91 0.91 -5.47
N GLN A 132 22.02 2.23 -5.30
CA GLN A 132 21.22 2.95 -4.31
C GLN A 132 20.41 4.07 -4.95
N VAL A 133 19.23 4.35 -4.42
CA VAL A 133 18.42 5.52 -4.78
C VAL A 133 17.97 6.23 -3.51
N THR A 134 18.02 7.56 -3.54
CA THR A 134 17.65 8.40 -2.40
C THR A 134 16.23 8.96 -2.60
N VAL A 135 15.35 8.78 -1.62
CA VAL A 135 13.98 9.34 -1.65
C VAL A 135 13.97 10.68 -0.96
N GLN A 136 13.65 11.73 -1.72
CA GLN A 136 13.38 13.05 -1.18
C GLN A 136 11.87 13.19 -0.95
N LYS A 137 11.49 13.54 0.29
CA LYS A 137 10.08 13.75 0.62
C LYS A 137 9.55 14.97 -0.15
N LEU A 138 8.44 14.78 -0.85
CA LEU A 138 7.72 15.83 -1.57
C LEU A 138 7.22 16.95 -0.66
N HIS A 139 6.87 16.59 0.58
CA HIS A 139 6.31 17.50 1.55
C HIS A 139 6.72 17.08 2.97
N PRO A 140 6.91 18.00 3.92
CA PRO A 140 7.20 17.65 5.33
C PRO A 140 6.11 16.82 6.02
N ASP A 141 4.89 16.80 5.46
CA ASP A 141 3.74 15.98 5.91
C ASP A 141 3.72 14.57 5.28
N ILE A 142 4.80 14.15 4.62
CA ILE A 142 4.97 12.75 4.22
C ILE A 142 5.54 11.98 5.41
N CYS A 143 4.70 11.11 6.00
CA CYS A 143 5.06 10.30 7.16
C CYS A 143 5.51 8.90 6.81
N GLN A 144 5.15 8.38 5.64
CA GLN A 144 5.33 6.97 5.32
C GLN A 144 5.59 6.79 3.82
N LEU A 145 6.44 5.84 3.49
CA LEU A 145 6.61 5.36 2.12
C LEU A 145 5.96 4.00 2.00
N ARG A 146 5.31 3.76 0.86
CA ARG A 146 4.90 2.43 0.43
C ARG A 146 5.76 2.03 -0.76
N LEU A 147 6.43 0.90 -0.63
CA LEU A 147 7.18 0.25 -1.69
C LEU A 147 6.34 -0.90 -2.22
N ASP A 148 6.01 -0.89 -3.50
CA ASP A 148 5.42 -2.05 -4.16
C ASP A 148 6.50 -2.73 -5.01
N LEU A 149 6.75 -4.02 -4.76
CA LEU A 149 7.73 -4.83 -5.46
C LEU A 149 7.11 -5.39 -6.75
N ASP A 150 6.76 -4.51 -7.69
CA ASP A 150 6.07 -4.86 -8.95
C ASP A 150 6.81 -5.96 -9.73
N MET A 151 8.14 -5.91 -9.73
CA MET A 151 9.00 -7.02 -10.14
C MET A 151 10.19 -7.05 -9.20
N PHE A 152 10.48 -8.21 -8.60
CA PHE A 152 11.62 -8.34 -7.71
C PHE A 152 12.12 -9.78 -7.72
N SER A 153 13.27 -9.97 -8.34
CA SER A 153 14.01 -11.23 -8.41
C SER A 153 15.50 -10.93 -8.36
N ILE A 154 16.10 -11.14 -7.19
CA ILE A 154 17.55 -11.10 -6.96
C ILE A 154 18.03 -12.47 -6.48
N ALA A 155 19.33 -12.65 -6.27
CA ALA A 155 19.87 -13.95 -5.86
C ALA A 155 19.15 -14.45 -4.59
N PRO A 156 18.78 -15.74 -4.54
CA PRO A 156 18.11 -16.33 -3.37
C PRO A 156 19.05 -16.38 -2.16
N PRO A 157 18.50 -16.59 -0.95
CA PRO A 157 19.33 -16.83 0.23
C PRO A 157 20.15 -18.10 0.07
N GLU A 158 21.25 -18.21 0.83
CA GLU A 158 22.08 -19.41 0.81
C GLU A 158 21.35 -20.63 1.39
N ALA A 159 21.83 -21.83 1.08
CA ALA A 159 21.04 -23.05 1.25
C ALA A 159 21.04 -23.64 2.67
N ALA A 160 21.99 -23.28 3.52
CA ALA A 160 22.23 -23.90 4.82
C ALA A 160 21.51 -23.19 5.97
N ASN A 161 21.60 -21.86 6.05
CA ASN A 161 20.98 -21.03 7.09
C ASN A 161 20.05 -19.97 6.51
N HIS A 162 19.71 -20.05 5.23
CA HIS A 162 18.82 -19.11 4.54
C HIS A 162 19.19 -17.63 4.70
N LEU A 163 20.48 -17.32 4.79
CA LEU A 163 20.97 -15.95 4.88
C LEU A 163 21.10 -15.28 3.50
N CYS A 164 20.70 -14.02 3.41
CA CYS A 164 20.86 -13.21 2.21
C CYS A 164 22.30 -12.69 2.07
N ASN A 165 23.26 -13.57 1.76
CA ASN A 165 24.68 -13.19 1.70
C ASN A 165 25.13 -12.68 0.33
N GLN A 166 24.48 -13.11 -0.75
CA GLN A 166 24.87 -12.75 -2.12
C GLN A 166 24.28 -11.41 -2.55
N ASP A 167 22.95 -11.32 -2.50
CA ASP A 167 22.20 -10.13 -2.84
C ASP A 167 21.29 -9.72 -1.68
N GLN A 168 21.11 -8.42 -1.50
CA GLN A 168 20.32 -7.84 -0.42
C GLN A 168 19.57 -6.61 -0.91
N LEU A 169 18.28 -6.49 -0.59
CA LEU A 169 17.59 -5.21 -0.53
C LEU A 169 17.60 -4.69 0.90
N LEU A 170 18.14 -3.49 1.08
CA LEU A 170 18.24 -2.78 2.35
C LEU A 170 17.54 -1.43 2.24
N ILE A 171 16.83 -1.05 3.29
CA ILE A 171 16.24 0.27 3.44
C ILE A 171 16.86 0.93 4.66
N SER A 172 17.32 2.17 4.49
CA SER A 172 17.92 2.96 5.56
C SER A 172 17.32 4.36 5.63
N GLY A 173 17.43 5.02 6.79
CA GLY A 173 16.87 6.35 7.02
C GLY A 173 15.38 6.39 7.41
N GLY A 174 14.70 5.24 7.47
CA GLY A 174 13.32 5.10 7.95
C GLY A 174 13.21 4.19 9.18
N SER A 175 12.03 3.63 9.44
CA SER A 175 11.84 2.55 10.41
C SER A 175 12.71 1.33 10.08
N PRO A 176 13.18 0.56 11.08
CA PRO A 176 13.90 -0.68 10.83
C PRO A 176 13.08 -1.64 9.96
N THR A 177 13.72 -2.18 8.93
CA THR A 177 13.16 -3.20 8.04
C THR A 177 14.13 -4.37 7.93
N PRO A 178 13.64 -5.62 7.85
CA PRO A 178 14.50 -6.76 7.62
C PRO A 178 15.13 -6.69 6.22
N THR A 179 16.30 -7.29 6.09
CA THR A 179 16.93 -7.53 4.79
C THR A 179 16.15 -8.61 4.04
N ILE A 180 15.87 -8.37 2.76
CA ILE A 180 15.21 -9.38 1.90
C ILE A 180 16.04 -9.71 0.65
N CYS A 181 15.91 -10.93 0.17
CA CYS A 181 16.51 -11.43 -1.07
C CYS A 181 15.62 -12.50 -1.74
N GLY A 182 16.07 -13.04 -2.87
CA GLY A 182 15.27 -13.95 -3.69
C GLY A 182 14.14 -13.24 -4.45
N SER A 183 12.94 -13.84 -4.46
CA SER A 183 11.80 -13.37 -5.25
C SER A 183 10.60 -12.99 -4.38
N SER A 184 10.23 -11.71 -4.43
CA SER A 184 9.09 -11.14 -3.65
C SER A 184 8.18 -10.31 -4.56
N THR A 185 8.01 -10.75 -5.80
CA THR A 185 7.21 -10.05 -6.80
C THR A 185 5.74 -9.99 -6.38
N GLY A 186 5.17 -8.78 -6.38
CA GLY A 186 3.80 -8.48 -5.97
C GLY A 186 3.64 -8.20 -4.47
N ASP A 187 4.71 -8.30 -3.67
CA ASP A 187 4.68 -7.92 -2.27
C ASP A 187 4.91 -6.41 -2.08
N HIS A 188 4.69 -5.92 -0.86
CA HIS A 188 4.87 -4.51 -0.53
C HIS A 188 5.47 -4.31 0.86
N MET A 189 6.05 -3.12 1.07
CA MET A 189 6.63 -2.70 2.34
C MET A 189 6.14 -1.28 2.68
N TYR A 190 5.77 -1.04 3.93
CA TYR A 190 5.52 0.28 4.48
C TYR A 190 6.70 0.67 5.38
N ILE A 191 7.26 1.84 5.14
CA ILE A 191 8.40 2.38 5.88
C ILE A 191 8.00 3.71 6.47
N ASP A 192 8.07 3.82 7.79
CA ASP A 192 7.83 5.09 8.46
C ASP A 192 9.02 6.02 8.18
N ALA A 193 8.72 7.21 7.68
CA ALA A 193 9.70 8.19 7.26
C ALA A 193 9.96 9.28 8.30
N GLY A 194 9.27 9.25 9.44
CA GLY A 194 9.31 10.30 10.46
C GLY A 194 8.64 11.60 10.00
N LEU A 195 8.55 12.57 10.90
CA LEU A 195 7.99 13.90 10.61
C LEU A 195 9.04 14.85 10.03
N GLY A 196 8.60 15.79 9.20
CA GLY A 196 9.46 16.81 8.62
C GLY A 196 10.39 16.28 7.52
N GLN A 197 11.39 17.07 7.19
CA GLN A 197 12.41 16.77 6.17
C GLN A 197 13.68 16.21 6.86
N SER A 198 13.52 15.08 7.54
CA SER A 198 14.60 14.35 8.23
C SER A 198 15.60 13.73 7.25
N ASN A 199 16.56 12.95 7.78
CA ASN A 199 17.48 12.12 6.98
C ASN A 199 16.73 11.43 5.83
N PRO A 200 17.28 11.47 4.60
CA PRO A 200 16.60 10.88 3.46
C PRO A 200 16.54 9.36 3.59
N ILE A 201 15.46 8.78 3.08
CA ILE A 201 15.34 7.32 3.01
C ILE A 201 16.14 6.86 1.79
N VAL A 202 17.01 5.87 1.97
CA VAL A 202 17.81 5.30 0.89
C VAL A 202 17.43 3.83 0.72
N LEU A 203 17.05 3.47 -0.52
CA LEU A 203 16.89 2.08 -0.91
C LEU A 203 18.18 1.61 -1.57
N SER A 204 18.69 0.47 -1.13
CA SER A 204 19.98 -0.07 -1.57
C SER A 204 19.83 -1.52 -1.97
N VAL A 205 20.14 -1.83 -3.22
CA VAL A 205 20.33 -3.20 -3.70
C VAL A 205 21.83 -3.48 -3.75
N ILE A 206 22.30 -4.36 -2.88
CA ILE A 206 23.71 -4.79 -2.83
C ILE A 206 23.81 -6.15 -3.49
N THR A 207 24.77 -6.31 -4.39
CA THR A 207 24.97 -7.53 -5.19
C THR A 207 26.44 -7.93 -5.20
N SER A 208 26.74 -9.23 -5.07
CA SER A 208 28.13 -9.71 -4.92
C SER A 208 28.53 -10.92 -5.79
N ALA A 209 27.58 -11.55 -6.50
CA ALA A 209 27.83 -12.69 -7.39
C ALA A 209 27.27 -12.46 -8.81
N SER A 210 27.53 -13.35 -9.77
CA SER A 210 26.79 -13.35 -11.05
C SER A 210 25.44 -14.04 -10.85
N PHE A 211 24.35 -13.33 -11.14
CA PHE A 211 22.97 -13.76 -11.13
C PHE A 211 22.13 -12.81 -12.02
N PRO A 212 21.22 -13.31 -12.87
CA PRO A 212 20.34 -12.46 -13.67
C PRO A 212 19.26 -11.82 -12.78
N ARG A 213 19.45 -10.55 -12.44
CA ARG A 213 18.55 -9.80 -11.54
C ARG A 213 17.57 -8.97 -12.32
N LEU A 214 16.40 -8.81 -11.75
CA LEU A 214 15.41 -7.85 -12.22
C LEU A 214 14.69 -7.25 -11.02
N TRP A 215 14.70 -5.93 -10.90
CA TRP A 215 13.88 -5.24 -9.91
C TRP A 215 13.24 -4.00 -10.51
N ARG A 216 11.99 -3.79 -10.13
CA ARG A 216 11.19 -2.61 -10.38
C ARG A 216 10.34 -2.39 -9.13
N ILE A 217 10.77 -1.44 -8.31
CA ILE A 217 10.15 -1.13 -7.01
C ILE A 217 9.46 0.23 -7.13
N ARG A 218 8.13 0.27 -7.02
CA ARG A 218 7.38 1.52 -7.07
C ARG A 218 7.39 2.18 -5.70
N VAL A 219 7.88 3.42 -5.63
CA VAL A 219 7.93 4.21 -4.41
C VAL A 219 6.76 5.20 -4.39
N THR A 220 5.85 5.00 -3.45
CA THR A 220 4.71 5.90 -3.19
C THR A 220 4.89 6.62 -1.86
N GLN A 221 4.79 7.94 -1.87
CA GLN A 221 4.87 8.78 -0.68
C GLN A 221 3.46 9.02 -0.11
N ILE A 222 3.28 8.74 1.17
CA ILE A 222 1.98 8.79 1.85
C ILE A 222 1.98 9.91 2.89
N HIS A 223 0.97 10.77 2.78
CA HIS A 223 0.71 11.85 3.73
C HIS A 223 0.32 11.30 5.12
N CYS A 224 0.70 12.01 6.18
CA CYS A 224 0.43 11.64 7.56
C CYS A 224 -1.06 11.47 7.87
N GLY A 225 -1.92 12.27 7.24
CA GLY A 225 -3.38 12.22 7.37
C GLY A 225 -4.10 11.33 6.35
N SER A 226 -3.38 10.60 5.49
CA SER A 226 -3.98 9.74 4.49
C SER A 226 -4.63 8.50 5.10
N ILE A 227 -5.79 8.09 4.60
CA ILE A 227 -6.41 6.79 4.92
C ILE A 227 -5.60 5.59 4.42
N SER A 228 -4.72 5.81 3.43
CA SER A 228 -3.81 4.78 2.91
C SER A 228 -2.59 4.53 3.79
N ARG A 229 -2.43 5.31 4.86
CA ARG A 229 -1.34 5.14 5.83
C ARG A 229 -1.56 3.86 6.63
N ALA A 230 -0.53 3.02 6.70
CA ALA A 230 -0.50 1.87 7.58
C ALA A 230 -0.30 2.30 9.04
N ASP A 231 -0.83 1.51 9.97
CA ASP A 231 -0.56 1.71 11.39
C ASP A 231 0.94 1.64 11.67
N GLN A 232 1.38 2.35 12.72
CA GLN A 232 2.78 2.38 13.10
C GLN A 232 3.30 0.97 13.45
N GLY A 233 4.49 0.64 12.93
CA GLY A 233 5.15 -0.65 13.14
C GLY A 233 4.76 -1.75 12.16
N CYS A 234 3.81 -1.50 11.26
CA CYS A 234 3.36 -2.47 10.25
C CYS A 234 4.24 -2.39 9.00
N LEU A 235 4.98 -3.46 8.71
CA LEU A 235 5.79 -3.55 7.50
C LEU A 235 4.95 -3.95 6.30
N GLN A 236 4.06 -4.94 6.46
CA GLN A 236 3.03 -5.24 5.47
C GLN A 236 1.68 -4.78 6.00
N TYR A 237 0.91 -4.09 5.16
CA TYR A 237 -0.44 -3.64 5.52
C TYR A 237 -1.46 -4.03 4.48
N TYR A 238 -2.54 -4.68 4.92
CA TYR A 238 -3.64 -5.13 4.09
C TYR A 238 -4.94 -4.49 4.55
N THR A 239 -5.78 -4.09 3.61
CA THR A 239 -6.98 -3.28 3.89
C THR A 239 -8.28 -3.93 3.43
N ALA A 240 -8.22 -5.16 2.92
CA ALA A 240 -9.38 -5.89 2.43
C ALA A 240 -10.03 -6.71 3.54
N ILE A 241 -11.31 -7.08 3.34
CA ILE A 241 -12.05 -7.99 4.23
C ILE A 241 -11.48 -9.41 4.15
N SER A 242 -11.03 -9.81 2.97
CA SER A 242 -10.33 -11.07 2.72
C SER A 242 -9.15 -10.84 1.79
N GLY A 243 -8.12 -11.66 1.93
CA GLY A 243 -6.94 -11.57 1.09
C GLY A 243 -5.92 -12.62 1.45
N ARG A 244 -4.71 -12.47 0.91
CA ARG A 244 -3.59 -13.37 1.11
C ARG A 244 -2.44 -12.62 1.74
N VAL A 245 -1.87 -13.18 2.79
CA VAL A 245 -0.64 -12.71 3.43
C VAL A 245 0.44 -13.77 3.27
N ARG A 246 1.67 -13.36 3.01
CA ARG A 246 2.81 -14.28 2.89
C ARG A 246 4.10 -13.63 3.38
N SER A 247 5.03 -14.46 3.82
CA SER A 247 6.38 -14.01 4.12
C SER A 247 7.11 -13.61 2.84
N PHE A 248 8.06 -12.68 2.93
CA PHE A 248 8.96 -12.38 1.80
C PHE A 248 9.71 -13.64 1.34
N ASN A 249 10.02 -13.71 0.05
CA ASN A 249 10.63 -14.87 -0.61
C ASN A 249 9.83 -16.19 -0.54
N TYR A 250 8.56 -16.15 -0.11
CA TYR A 250 7.71 -17.34 -0.11
C TYR A 250 7.41 -17.79 -1.55
N ASN A 251 7.72 -19.06 -1.84
CA ASN A 251 7.31 -19.77 -3.05
C ASN A 251 7.23 -21.27 -2.73
N SER A 252 6.15 -21.93 -3.13
CA SER A 252 5.89 -23.32 -2.78
C SER A 252 6.88 -24.32 -3.37
N VAL A 253 7.58 -23.99 -4.46
CA VAL A 253 8.50 -24.88 -5.17
C VAL A 253 9.96 -24.55 -4.85
N GLY A 254 10.35 -23.29 -5.03
CA GLY A 254 11.75 -22.86 -5.00
C GLY A 254 12.11 -21.84 -3.91
N GLY A 255 11.12 -21.35 -3.16
CA GLY A 255 11.34 -20.33 -2.14
C GLY A 255 12.13 -20.86 -0.95
N ARG A 256 12.73 -19.98 -0.18
CA ARG A 256 13.34 -20.34 1.11
C ARG A 256 12.89 -19.31 2.12
N GLN A 257 12.47 -19.77 3.28
CA GLN A 257 12.22 -18.90 4.42
C GLN A 257 13.45 -18.03 4.65
N LEU A 258 13.28 -16.72 4.77
CA LEU A 258 14.41 -15.86 5.07
C LEU A 258 14.72 -15.92 6.56
N SER A 259 16.01 -15.95 6.89
CA SER A 259 16.51 -15.89 8.28
C SER A 259 16.64 -14.45 8.79
N ASN A 260 16.74 -14.29 10.10
CA ASN A 260 16.83 -13.02 10.82
C ASN A 260 15.70 -12.04 10.46
N GLN A 261 14.48 -12.55 10.32
CA GLN A 261 13.31 -11.73 10.05
C GLN A 261 12.63 -11.39 11.37
N ASP A 262 12.30 -10.11 11.56
CA ASP A 262 11.47 -9.66 12.67
C ASP A 262 10.63 -8.48 12.18
N TYR A 263 9.37 -8.74 11.85
CA TYR A 263 8.45 -7.71 11.38
C TYR A 263 7.01 -8.05 11.65
N SER A 264 6.16 -7.01 11.62
CA SER A 264 4.73 -7.16 11.78
C SER A 264 3.97 -7.00 10.47
N ILE A 265 2.90 -7.78 10.35
CA ILE A 265 1.93 -7.75 9.25
C ILE A 265 0.59 -7.36 9.86
N CYS A 266 -0.01 -6.30 9.32
CA CYS A 266 -1.22 -5.72 9.86
C CYS A 266 -2.36 -5.82 8.85
N ILE A 267 -3.54 -6.13 9.35
CA ILE A 267 -4.77 -6.18 8.57
C ILE A 267 -5.73 -5.16 9.17
N ARG A 268 -6.16 -4.18 8.37
CA ARG A 268 -7.10 -3.15 8.80
C ARG A 268 -8.42 -3.80 9.20
N ASN A 269 -8.84 -3.55 10.43
CA ASN A 269 -10.15 -4.01 10.89
C ASN A 269 -11.26 -3.21 10.19
N GLU A 270 -12.15 -3.89 9.48
CA GLU A 270 -13.32 -3.25 8.88
C GLU A 270 -14.45 -3.05 9.89
N ARG A 271 -15.30 -2.06 9.63
CA ARG A 271 -16.48 -1.82 10.48
C ARG A 271 -17.39 -3.05 10.49
N ASN A 272 -17.89 -3.39 11.67
CA ASN A 272 -18.73 -4.56 11.94
C ASN A 272 -18.02 -5.93 11.82
N PHE A 273 -16.69 -5.95 11.81
CA PHE A 273 -15.92 -7.19 11.92
C PHE A 273 -15.28 -7.30 13.32
N CYS A 274 -15.43 -8.47 13.93
CA CYS A 274 -15.00 -8.74 15.32
C CYS A 274 -13.99 -9.87 15.45
N GLY A 275 -13.80 -10.66 14.39
CA GLY A 275 -12.79 -11.71 14.34
C GLY A 275 -12.15 -11.81 12.97
N ILE A 276 -11.19 -12.70 12.86
CA ILE A 276 -10.50 -13.04 11.62
C ILE A 276 -10.19 -14.53 11.61
N GLN A 277 -10.36 -15.15 10.46
CA GLN A 277 -9.96 -16.52 10.21
C GLN A 277 -8.80 -16.55 9.22
N TYR A 278 -7.92 -17.53 9.41
CA TYR A 278 -6.76 -17.81 8.57
C TYR A 278 -6.79 -19.27 8.15
N ASN A 279 -6.47 -19.50 6.89
CA ASN A 279 -6.24 -20.82 6.30
C ASN A 279 -4.89 -20.82 5.61
N ALA A 280 -4.17 -21.93 5.66
CA ALA A 280 -3.00 -22.09 4.82
C ALA A 280 -3.41 -22.04 3.35
N CYS A 281 -2.64 -21.32 2.51
CA CYS A 281 -2.95 -21.20 1.09
C CYS A 281 -3.01 -22.58 0.43
N PRO A 282 -3.89 -22.78 -0.58
CA PRO A 282 -3.86 -23.99 -1.38
C PRO A 282 -2.51 -24.14 -2.06
N ASP A 283 -1.91 -25.32 -1.95
CA ASP A 283 -0.69 -25.69 -2.66
C ASP A 283 -1.03 -26.79 -3.65
N LEU A 284 -0.91 -26.48 -4.93
CA LEU A 284 -1.25 -27.36 -6.05
C LEU A 284 -0.01 -27.97 -6.71
N GLU A 285 1.18 -27.50 -6.33
CA GLU A 285 2.46 -27.89 -6.96
C GLU A 285 3.09 -29.07 -6.21
N ASN A 286 2.85 -29.19 -4.91
CA ASN A 286 3.44 -30.23 -4.07
C ASN A 286 2.42 -31.26 -3.62
N ASN A 287 2.84 -32.53 -3.55
CA ASN A 287 2.03 -33.62 -2.99
C ASN A 287 1.64 -33.38 -1.53
N ARG A 288 2.49 -32.66 -0.79
CA ARG A 288 2.18 -32.16 0.55
C ARG A 288 2.30 -30.65 0.51
N SER A 289 1.29 -29.97 1.07
CA SER A 289 1.30 -28.51 1.14
C SER A 289 2.54 -27.98 1.86
N ARG A 290 3.26 -27.09 1.17
CA ARG A 290 4.39 -26.29 1.68
C ARG A 290 3.96 -24.85 1.94
N SER A 291 2.66 -24.62 2.11
CA SER A 291 2.08 -23.29 2.37
C SER A 291 2.40 -22.75 3.76
N PHE A 292 2.78 -23.61 4.69
CA PHE A 292 3.24 -23.22 6.02
C PHE A 292 4.33 -24.17 6.47
N THR A 293 5.57 -23.72 6.38
CA THR A 293 6.77 -24.46 6.81
C THR A 293 7.76 -23.49 7.43
N LEU A 294 7.77 -23.46 8.76
CA LEU A 294 8.61 -22.56 9.56
C LEU A 294 9.69 -23.27 10.35
N THR A 295 9.44 -24.51 10.80
CA THR A 295 10.38 -25.23 11.68
C THR A 295 10.29 -26.72 11.38
N GLY A 296 11.40 -27.43 11.57
CA GLY A 296 11.61 -28.84 11.32
C GLY A 296 12.07 -29.14 9.90
N ASN A 297 12.22 -30.44 9.63
CA ASN A 297 12.63 -30.92 8.32
C ASN A 297 11.41 -31.09 7.42
N SER A 298 11.13 -30.10 6.59
CA SER A 298 9.96 -30.06 5.72
C SER A 298 9.98 -31.11 4.59
N ASN A 299 11.11 -31.78 4.34
CA ASN A 299 11.15 -32.97 3.48
C ASN A 299 10.30 -34.12 4.02
N ASN A 300 10.07 -34.16 5.34
CA ASN A 300 9.22 -35.12 6.00
C ASN A 300 7.98 -34.43 6.59
N PRO A 301 6.87 -35.15 6.84
CA PRO A 301 5.75 -34.65 7.61
C PRO A 301 6.20 -34.04 8.94
N VAL A 302 5.91 -32.75 9.15
CA VAL A 302 6.20 -32.01 10.39
C VAL A 302 4.88 -31.49 10.97
N ALA A 303 4.65 -31.82 12.24
CA ALA A 303 3.48 -31.39 12.97
C ALA A 303 3.45 -29.87 13.16
N THR A 304 2.26 -29.36 13.40
CA THR A 304 2.07 -28.05 14.02
C THR A 304 2.65 -28.10 15.43
N MET A 305 3.37 -27.05 15.81
CA MET A 305 3.73 -26.75 17.19
C MET A 305 3.10 -25.40 17.55
N VAL A 306 2.68 -25.26 18.80
CA VAL A 306 2.05 -24.04 19.32
C VAL A 306 2.71 -23.61 20.62
N GLY A 307 2.67 -22.32 20.93
CA GLY A 307 3.22 -21.76 22.16
C GLY A 307 2.39 -20.61 22.71
N GLY A 308 2.44 -20.43 24.05
CA GLY A 308 1.75 -19.35 24.77
C GLY A 308 0.51 -19.80 25.56
N GLY A 309 -0.06 -20.97 25.25
CA GLY A 309 -1.22 -21.56 25.94
C GLY A 309 -0.97 -22.96 26.53
N GLY A 310 -2.01 -23.52 27.15
CA GLY A 310 -2.00 -24.82 27.82
C GLY A 310 -2.04 -26.05 26.90
N GLY A 311 -1.98 -25.86 25.58
CA GLY A 311 -2.04 -26.92 24.57
C GLY A 311 -0.71 -27.61 24.27
N MET A 312 0.40 -27.22 24.91
CA MET A 312 1.72 -27.79 24.64
C MET A 312 1.95 -29.12 25.40
N PRO A 313 2.27 -30.23 24.71
CA PRO A 313 2.79 -31.43 25.37
C PRO A 313 4.20 -31.14 25.90
N PRO A 314 4.59 -31.64 27.10
CA PRO A 314 5.84 -31.28 27.79
C PRO A 314 7.16 -31.61 27.04
N ASN A 315 7.09 -32.27 25.89
CA ASN A 315 8.24 -32.73 25.09
C ASN A 315 8.37 -32.00 23.73
N LEU A 316 7.60 -30.94 23.48
CA LEU A 316 7.64 -30.20 22.21
C LEU A 316 8.15 -28.77 22.40
N ASN A 317 9.05 -28.33 21.52
CA ASN A 317 9.56 -26.96 21.53
C ASN A 317 8.39 -25.99 21.25
N GLY A 318 8.14 -25.07 22.20
CA GLY A 318 7.05 -24.09 22.15
C GLY A 318 7.33 -22.92 21.19
N CYS A 319 7.77 -23.21 19.98
CA CYS A 319 8.04 -22.23 18.92
C CYS A 319 9.03 -21.15 19.37
N THR A 320 10.27 -21.56 19.64
CA THR A 320 11.32 -20.71 20.22
C THR A 320 12.34 -20.18 19.21
N SER A 321 12.55 -20.86 18.09
CA SER A 321 13.38 -20.40 16.97
C SER A 321 12.52 -19.58 16.02
N ASP A 322 11.79 -20.27 15.14
CA ASP A 322 11.00 -19.65 14.09
C ASP A 322 9.51 -19.76 14.40
N TRP A 323 8.79 -18.65 14.27
CA TRP A 323 7.38 -18.62 14.64
C TRP A 323 6.60 -17.50 14.00
N LEU A 324 5.30 -17.75 13.88
CA LEU A 324 4.30 -16.75 13.56
C LEU A 324 3.43 -16.54 14.79
N LEU A 325 3.39 -15.31 15.29
CA LEU A 325 2.52 -14.93 16.39
C LEU A 325 1.23 -14.34 15.85
N ILE A 326 0.11 -14.89 16.30
CA ILE A 326 -1.24 -14.40 16.04
C ILE A 326 -1.95 -14.41 17.40
N GLY A 327 -2.40 -13.25 17.88
CA GLY A 327 -2.92 -13.14 19.24
C GLY A 327 -4.13 -14.05 19.49
N CYS A 328 -4.07 -14.84 20.55
CA CYS A 328 -5.15 -15.71 21.05
C CYS A 328 -5.88 -16.50 19.96
N ILE A 329 -5.13 -17.34 19.23
CA ILE A 329 -5.65 -18.22 18.19
C ILE A 329 -6.31 -19.49 18.74
N ARG A 330 -7.33 -19.96 18.02
CA ARG A 330 -8.05 -21.21 18.26
C ARG A 330 -8.40 -21.88 16.94
N SER A 331 -8.59 -23.20 16.94
CA SER A 331 -9.14 -23.88 15.75
C SER A 331 -10.63 -23.58 15.62
N ALA A 332 -11.09 -23.15 14.46
CA ALA A 332 -12.47 -22.72 14.24
C ALA A 332 -13.48 -23.87 14.43
N ASP A 333 -13.14 -25.08 13.97
CA ASP A 333 -14.07 -26.23 13.92
C ASP A 333 -14.00 -27.16 15.14
N ARG A 334 -13.34 -26.74 16.22
CA ARG A 334 -13.12 -27.62 17.38
C ARG A 334 -14.34 -27.65 18.32
N ILE A 335 -14.83 -28.88 18.57
CA ILE A 335 -15.92 -29.17 19.52
C ILE A 335 -15.48 -30.29 20.48
N PRO A 336 -15.49 -30.10 21.82
CA PRO A 336 -15.70 -28.83 22.52
C PRO A 336 -14.49 -27.87 22.33
N PRO A 337 -14.70 -26.54 22.37
CA PRO A 337 -13.62 -25.57 22.25
C PRO A 337 -12.62 -25.75 23.40
N LEU A 338 -11.34 -25.52 23.11
CA LEU A 338 -10.33 -25.46 24.17
C LEU A 338 -10.62 -24.27 25.11
N PRO A 339 -10.42 -24.44 26.42
CA PRO A 339 -10.60 -23.36 27.39
C PRO A 339 -9.57 -22.23 27.21
N GLY A 340 -8.40 -22.52 26.62
CA GLY A 340 -7.36 -21.55 26.30
C GLY A 340 -7.28 -21.17 24.83
N CYS A 341 -6.35 -20.28 24.52
CA CYS A 341 -5.86 -19.98 23.19
C CYS A 341 -4.34 -20.00 23.17
N GLU A 342 -3.78 -20.15 21.98
CA GLU A 342 -2.34 -20.11 21.74
C GLU A 342 -1.97 -18.74 21.13
N ASP A 343 -0.71 -18.35 21.21
CA ASP A 343 -0.26 -17.08 20.64
C ASP A 343 0.74 -17.28 19.51
N ARG A 344 1.54 -18.34 19.54
CA ARG A 344 2.54 -18.69 18.52
C ARG A 344 2.20 -20.00 17.85
N VAL A 345 2.50 -20.07 16.55
CA VAL A 345 2.42 -21.28 15.73
C VAL A 345 3.70 -21.43 14.91
N CYS A 346 4.20 -22.65 14.80
CA CYS A 346 5.38 -23.03 14.03
C CYS A 346 5.29 -24.50 13.58
N GLY A 347 6.35 -25.03 12.99
CA GLY A 347 6.38 -26.38 12.41
C GLY A 347 6.08 -26.39 10.92
N GLY A 348 5.53 -27.50 10.40
CA GLY A 348 5.25 -27.68 8.96
C GLY A 348 3.78 -27.94 8.62
N THR A 349 2.88 -27.63 9.55
CA THR A 349 1.44 -27.70 9.37
C THR A 349 0.82 -26.50 10.09
N PHE A 350 -0.18 -25.85 9.50
CA PHE A 350 -0.84 -24.70 10.10
C PHE A 350 -2.10 -25.13 10.87
N SER A 351 -2.09 -24.92 12.17
CA SER A 351 -3.21 -25.21 13.07
C SER A 351 -3.01 -24.44 14.39
N ALA A 352 -4.06 -24.30 15.19
CA ALA A 352 -3.97 -23.81 16.56
C ALA A 352 -3.88 -24.96 17.58
N GLU A 353 -3.54 -26.17 17.12
CA GLU A 353 -3.37 -27.37 17.92
C GLU A 353 -2.17 -28.15 17.43
N ALA A 354 -1.42 -28.75 18.35
CA ALA A 354 -0.34 -29.66 18.00
C ALA A 354 -0.88 -30.87 17.23
N GLY A 355 -0.24 -31.19 16.10
CA GLY A 355 -0.64 -32.33 15.28
C GLY A 355 -0.39 -32.15 13.78
N MET A 356 -0.75 -33.18 13.02
CA MET A 356 -0.47 -33.28 11.58
C MET A 356 -1.61 -32.79 10.68
N LEU A 357 -2.72 -32.37 11.28
CA LEU A 357 -3.92 -31.95 10.54
C LEU A 357 -3.96 -30.42 10.46
N ALA A 358 -3.94 -29.88 9.25
CA ALA A 358 -4.17 -28.46 9.04
C ALA A 358 -5.62 -28.11 9.38
N LYS A 359 -5.83 -26.97 10.05
CA LYS A 359 -7.17 -26.49 10.45
C LYS A 359 -7.28 -25.00 10.21
N THR A 360 -8.51 -24.52 10.02
CA THR A 360 -8.81 -23.09 10.05
C THR A 360 -8.55 -22.54 11.44
N VAL A 361 -7.77 -21.47 11.50
CA VAL A 361 -7.42 -20.78 12.74
C VAL A 361 -8.21 -19.48 12.84
N GLN A 362 -8.78 -19.20 14.00
CA GLN A 362 -9.53 -17.97 14.26
C GLN A 362 -8.95 -17.17 15.43
N SER A 363 -9.03 -15.85 15.33
CA SER A 363 -8.72 -14.91 16.40
C SER A 363 -9.77 -13.80 16.48
N SER A 364 -9.99 -13.29 17.70
CA SER A 364 -10.84 -12.12 17.97
C SER A 364 -10.07 -10.92 18.54
N VAL A 365 -8.74 -11.06 18.63
CA VAL A 365 -7.85 -10.00 19.12
C VAL A 365 -7.74 -8.93 18.06
N ARG A 366 -8.08 -7.69 18.44
CA ARG A 366 -8.06 -6.51 17.58
C ARG A 366 -7.05 -5.49 18.16
N PRO A 367 -6.28 -4.76 17.33
CA PRO A 367 -6.22 -4.84 15.86
C PRO A 367 -5.65 -6.18 15.38
N PHE A 368 -6.03 -6.63 14.18
CA PHE A 368 -5.53 -7.87 13.59
C PHE A 368 -4.08 -7.69 13.16
N ARG A 369 -3.16 -8.33 13.89
CA ARG A 369 -1.72 -8.25 13.66
C ARG A 369 -1.09 -9.62 13.76
N LEU A 370 -0.16 -9.89 12.85
CA LEU A 370 0.72 -11.04 12.90
C LEU A 370 2.14 -10.53 13.11
N TYR A 371 2.94 -11.26 13.86
CA TYR A 371 4.36 -10.98 14.02
C TYR A 371 5.14 -12.20 13.55
N PHE A 372 6.02 -12.00 12.58
CA PHE A 372 6.82 -13.05 12.01
C PHE A 372 8.26 -12.91 12.51
N HIS A 373 8.77 -13.99 13.08
CA HIS A 373 10.12 -14.05 13.61
C HIS A 373 10.83 -15.29 13.08
N THR A 374 12.06 -15.10 12.63
CA THR A 374 13.00 -16.18 12.29
C THR A 374 14.37 -15.89 12.87
N ASP A 375 15.02 -16.92 13.38
CA ASP A 375 16.39 -16.79 13.87
C ASP A 375 17.41 -16.88 12.72
N GLY A 376 18.70 -16.99 13.05
CA GLY A 376 19.79 -17.05 12.08
C GLY A 376 20.29 -18.46 11.76
N VAL A 377 19.66 -19.51 12.28
CA VAL A 377 20.19 -20.88 12.30
C VAL A 377 19.13 -21.86 11.82
N GLU A 378 19.32 -22.41 10.62
CA GLU A 378 18.39 -23.39 10.07
C GLU A 378 18.99 -24.80 10.14
N ALA A 379 20.20 -24.96 9.59
CA ALA A 379 20.88 -26.25 9.63
C ALA A 379 21.33 -26.62 11.06
N PRO A 380 21.22 -27.91 11.45
CA PRO A 380 20.79 -29.06 10.65
C PRO A 380 19.31 -29.44 10.81
N ASN A 381 18.52 -28.70 11.59
CA ASN A 381 17.21 -29.15 12.05
C ASN A 381 16.07 -28.62 11.20
N ASP A 382 16.19 -27.38 10.73
CA ASP A 382 15.26 -26.69 9.88
C ASP A 382 15.74 -26.85 8.44
N ILE A 383 14.99 -27.64 7.67
CA ILE A 383 15.38 -28.06 6.33
C ILE A 383 14.23 -27.81 5.38
N ASP A 384 14.51 -27.09 4.31
CA ASP A 384 13.59 -26.86 3.20
C ASP A 384 12.28 -26.14 3.60
N ASN A 385 12.39 -25.28 4.60
CA ASN A 385 11.32 -24.38 5.03
C ASN A 385 11.14 -23.23 4.01
N ARG A 386 9.88 -22.90 3.74
CA ARG A 386 9.47 -21.98 2.67
C ARG A 386 8.89 -20.68 3.20
N GLY A 387 8.66 -20.61 4.51
CA GLY A 387 7.94 -19.53 5.16
C GLY A 387 6.45 -19.86 5.23
N PHE A 388 5.60 -18.84 5.03
CA PHE A 388 4.15 -19.05 5.06
C PHE A 388 3.40 -18.26 4.00
N CYS A 389 2.22 -18.80 3.66
CA CYS A 389 1.17 -18.16 2.91
C CYS A 389 -0.16 -18.51 3.58
N LEU A 390 -0.90 -17.48 4.03
CA LEU A 390 -2.20 -17.62 4.65
C LEU A 390 -3.24 -16.80 3.88
N ASP A 391 -4.36 -17.43 3.56
CA ASP A 391 -5.58 -16.72 3.16
C ASP A 391 -6.34 -16.32 4.41
N TYR A 392 -6.74 -15.05 4.51
CA TYR A 392 -7.52 -14.52 5.63
C TYR A 392 -8.90 -14.05 5.20
N VAL A 393 -9.84 -14.11 6.14
CA VAL A 393 -11.17 -13.54 6.01
C VAL A 393 -11.65 -13.02 7.34
N GLN A 394 -11.97 -11.73 7.40
CA GLN A 394 -12.55 -11.10 8.58
C GLN A 394 -13.97 -11.66 8.82
N GLN A 395 -14.29 -11.92 10.07
CA GLN A 395 -15.57 -12.45 10.53
C GLN A 395 -16.46 -11.32 11.09
N PRO A 396 -17.72 -11.22 10.64
CA PRO A 396 -18.64 -10.21 11.14
C PRO A 396 -18.89 -10.40 12.63
N CYS A 397 -19.20 -9.31 13.32
CA CYS A 397 -19.64 -9.36 14.70
C CYS A 397 -20.96 -10.14 14.81
N THR A 398 -20.98 -11.19 15.62
CA THR A 398 -22.20 -11.91 16.04
C THR A 398 -22.52 -11.56 17.50
N ASN A 399 -23.73 -11.89 17.96
CA ASN A 399 -24.16 -11.71 19.35
C ASN A 399 -23.30 -12.61 20.27
N GLY A 400 -22.17 -12.10 20.75
CA GLY A 400 -21.19 -12.87 21.53
C GLY A 400 -19.76 -12.33 21.51
N PHE A 401 -19.48 -11.24 20.78
CA PHE A 401 -18.20 -10.52 20.79
C PHE A 401 -18.25 -9.19 21.54
#